data_AF-A0A930HXI0-F1
#
_entry.id   AF-A0A930HXI0-F1
#
_cell.length_a   1.000
_cell.length_b   1.000
_cell.length_c   1.000
_cell.angle_alpha   90.00
_cell.angle_beta   90.00
_cell.angle_gamma   90.00
#
_symmetry.space_group_name_H-M   'P 1'
#
loop_
_entity.id
_entity.type
_entity.pdbx_description
1 polymer ?
#
loop_
_entity_poly.entity_id
_entity_poly.type
_entity_poly.pdbx_seq_one_letter_code
_entity_poly.pdbx_strand_id
1 'polypeptide(L)'
;MNQKTTFTTLALCALGCIGTAKAQEARYFNPVTAAVPSLQISPDARASGMGDVGVSTTADPYSQYWNPAKFAFIDSKAGLSLGYTPWLSRLVSDIALMHAGGYFRIGNDNTQTIGASLRYFTMGKLTTWDA
;
A
#
# COMPACT_ATOMS: atom_id res chain seq x y z
N MET A 1 17.88 -13.41 -53.49
CA MET A 1 17.43 -14.28 -52.39
C MET A 1 16.27 -15.13 -52.90
N ASN A 2 16.33 -16.45 -52.75
CA ASN A 2 15.52 -17.38 -53.56
C ASN A 2 14.04 -17.42 -53.09
N GLN A 3 13.07 -17.39 -54.01
CA GLN A 3 11.63 -17.31 -53.67
C GLN A 3 11.18 -18.50 -52.79
N LYS A 4 11.82 -19.67 -52.98
CA LYS A 4 11.55 -20.90 -52.22
C LYS A 4 12.00 -20.82 -50.75
N THR A 5 13.10 -20.13 -50.46
CA THR A 5 13.58 -19.97 -49.07
C THR A 5 12.78 -18.94 -48.28
N THR A 6 12.17 -17.96 -48.97
CA THR A 6 11.31 -16.96 -48.31
C THR A 6 9.97 -17.58 -47.89
N PHE A 7 9.40 -18.46 -48.73
CA PHE A 7 8.14 -19.16 -48.43
C PHE A 7 8.27 -20.16 -47.28
N THR A 8 9.39 -20.89 -47.18
CA THR A 8 9.62 -21.82 -46.07
C THR A 8 9.85 -21.12 -44.75
N THR A 9 10.56 -19.98 -44.72
CA THR A 9 10.72 -19.18 -43.50
C THR A 9 9.40 -18.58 -43.01
N LEU A 10 8.53 -18.12 -43.93
CA LEU A 10 7.22 -17.58 -43.58
C LEU A 10 6.28 -18.66 -43.01
N ALA A 11 6.30 -19.86 -43.60
CA ALA A 11 5.52 -21.00 -43.11
C ALA A 11 5.97 -21.48 -41.72
N LEU A 12 7.28 -21.46 -41.45
CA LEU A 12 7.84 -21.84 -40.15
C LEU A 12 7.48 -20.83 -39.05
N CYS A 13 7.47 -19.53 -39.38
CA CYS A 13 7.05 -18.48 -38.46
C CYS A 13 5.54 -18.57 -38.16
N ALA A 14 4.72 -18.88 -39.17
CA ALA A 14 3.28 -19.12 -38.99
C ALA A 14 2.97 -20.35 -38.13
N LEU A 15 3.73 -21.46 -38.27
CA LEU A 15 3.59 -22.63 -37.39
C LEU A 15 4.06 -22.36 -35.95
N GLY A 16 5.10 -21.54 -35.76
CA GLY A 16 5.57 -21.12 -34.43
C GLY A 16 4.55 -20.28 -33.66
N CYS A 17 3.66 -19.57 -34.36
CA CYS A 17 2.59 -18.77 -33.74
C CYS A 17 1.33 -19.57 -33.35
N ILE A 18 1.20 -20.84 -33.78
CA ILE A 18 0.02 -21.68 -33.45
C ILE A 18 0.18 -22.35 -32.05
N GLY A 19 1.40 -22.36 -31.49
CA GLY A 19 1.77 -23.20 -30.35
C GLY A 19 1.58 -22.65 -28.92
N THR A 20 1.20 -21.39 -28.70
CA THR A 20 0.99 -20.86 -27.34
C THR A 20 -0.19 -19.90 -27.21
N ALA A 21 -1.33 -20.21 -27.81
CA ALA A 21 -2.60 -19.72 -27.28
C ALA A 21 -2.98 -20.59 -26.06
N LYS A 22 -2.23 -20.47 -24.95
CA LYS A 22 -2.78 -20.81 -23.64
C LYS A 22 -3.90 -19.80 -23.44
N ALA A 23 -5.12 -20.20 -23.78
CA ALA A 23 -6.33 -19.47 -23.43
C ALA A 23 -6.17 -19.01 -21.99
N GLN A 24 -6.26 -17.69 -21.77
CA GLN A 24 -6.24 -17.11 -20.44
C GLN A 24 -7.28 -17.89 -19.63
N GLU A 25 -6.83 -18.74 -18.71
CA GLU A 25 -7.70 -19.38 -17.75
C GLU A 25 -8.46 -18.25 -17.07
N ALA A 26 -9.79 -18.26 -17.16
CA ALA A 26 -10.62 -17.21 -16.60
C ALA A 26 -10.33 -17.16 -15.10
N ARG A 27 -9.46 -16.21 -14.70
CA ARG A 27 -8.99 -16.09 -13.32
C ARG A 27 -10.22 -15.80 -12.48
N TYR A 28 -10.73 -16.82 -11.79
CA TYR A 28 -11.84 -16.68 -10.88
C TYR A 28 -11.48 -15.60 -9.87
N PHE A 29 -12.35 -14.60 -9.72
CA PHE A 29 -12.12 -13.49 -8.80
C PHE A 29 -12.06 -14.05 -7.37
N ASN A 30 -10.85 -14.24 -6.85
CA ASN A 30 -10.59 -14.74 -5.50
C ASN A 30 -9.85 -13.66 -4.70
N PRO A 31 -10.57 -12.65 -4.18
CA PRO A 31 -9.96 -11.62 -3.36
C PRO A 31 -9.52 -12.22 -2.03
N VAL A 32 -8.35 -11.80 -1.56
CA VAL A 32 -7.90 -12.15 -0.20
C VAL A 32 -8.78 -11.40 0.79
N THR A 33 -9.53 -12.13 1.61
CA THR A 33 -10.38 -11.55 2.65
C THR A 33 -9.54 -11.21 3.87
N ALA A 34 -9.31 -9.93 4.13
CA ALA A 34 -8.71 -9.45 5.37
C ALA A 34 -9.80 -9.11 6.39
N ALA A 35 -9.60 -9.47 7.66
CA ALA A 35 -10.56 -9.16 8.73
C ALA A 35 -10.71 -7.65 8.98
N VAL A 36 -9.63 -6.88 8.81
CA VAL A 36 -9.60 -5.42 9.07
C VAL A 36 -8.96 -4.69 7.89
N PRO A 37 -9.74 -4.33 6.85
CA PRO A 37 -9.21 -3.65 5.66
C PRO A 37 -8.75 -2.21 5.95
N SER A 38 -9.27 -1.57 7.01
CA SER A 38 -8.90 -0.19 7.38
C SER A 38 -7.43 -0.04 7.78
N LEU A 39 -6.76 -1.12 8.19
CA LEU A 39 -5.34 -1.09 8.57
C LEU A 39 -4.39 -0.87 7.39
N GLN A 40 -4.86 -1.18 6.17
CA GLN A 40 -4.11 -0.98 4.92
C GLN A 40 -4.14 0.49 4.45
N ILE A 41 -5.01 1.32 5.01
CA ILE A 41 -5.12 2.73 4.62
C ILE A 41 -3.96 3.51 5.25
N SER A 42 -3.16 4.16 4.40
CA SER A 42 -2.03 4.96 4.85
C SER A 42 -2.49 6.24 5.57
N PRO A 43 -1.91 6.57 6.75
CA PRO A 43 -2.29 7.76 7.51
C PRO A 43 -1.38 8.97 7.20
N ASP A 44 -0.35 8.76 6.36
CA ASP A 44 0.69 9.72 6.03
C ASP A 44 0.46 10.31 4.63
N ALA A 45 0.44 11.64 4.54
CA ALA A 45 0.32 12.33 3.27
C ALA A 45 1.58 12.22 2.39
N ARG A 46 2.78 12.12 2.98
CA ARG A 46 4.05 12.12 2.23
C ARG A 46 4.24 10.82 1.47
N ALA A 47 4.25 9.69 2.17
CA ALA A 47 4.38 8.39 1.52
C ALA A 47 3.17 8.06 0.63
N SER A 48 1.96 8.44 1.04
CA SER A 48 0.75 8.22 0.22
C SER A 48 0.79 9.03 -1.08
N GLY A 49 1.22 10.30 -1.03
CA GLY A 49 1.42 11.13 -2.23
C GLY A 49 2.52 10.60 -3.18
N MET A 50 3.46 9.81 -2.66
CA MET A 50 4.48 9.12 -3.45
C MET A 50 4.03 7.74 -3.96
N GLY A 51 2.76 7.36 -3.79
CA GLY A 51 2.24 6.05 -4.19
C GLY A 51 2.52 4.95 -3.17
N ASP A 52 2.36 5.25 -1.89
CA ASP A 52 2.48 4.30 -0.77
C ASP A 52 3.88 3.65 -0.63
N VAL A 53 4.94 4.39 -0.97
CA VAL A 53 6.34 3.92 -0.96
C VAL A 53 7.09 4.14 0.37
N GLY A 54 6.39 4.21 1.51
CA GLY A 54 6.96 4.66 2.78
C GLY A 54 8.00 3.75 3.45
N VAL A 55 8.17 2.52 2.96
CA VAL A 55 9.05 1.49 3.56
C VAL A 55 10.54 1.86 3.48
N SER A 56 10.95 2.54 2.41
CA SER A 56 12.35 2.91 2.12
C SER A 56 12.59 4.42 2.01
N THR A 57 11.68 5.24 2.54
CA THR A 57 11.86 6.70 2.62
C THR A 57 12.75 7.09 3.80
N THR A 58 13.12 8.37 3.91
CA THR A 58 13.82 8.90 5.08
C THR A 58 13.00 8.72 6.35
N ALA A 59 13.67 8.57 7.50
CA ALA A 59 13.03 8.41 8.81
C ALA A 59 12.10 9.60 9.13
N ASP A 60 10.89 9.29 9.57
CA ASP A 60 9.83 10.27 9.84
C ASP A 60 8.92 9.78 10.98
N PRO A 61 8.08 10.66 11.58
CA PRO A 61 7.17 10.25 12.64
C PRO A 61 6.11 9.21 12.20
N TYR A 62 5.91 9.02 10.89
CA TYR A 62 5.00 8.01 10.33
C TYR A 62 5.66 6.64 10.11
N SER A 63 6.94 6.50 10.44
CA SER A 63 7.71 5.27 10.25
C SER A 63 7.14 4.09 11.05
N GLN A 64 6.40 4.34 12.13
CA GLN A 64 5.67 3.29 12.87
C GLN A 64 4.69 2.51 11.98
N TYR A 65 4.07 3.16 10.99
CA TYR A 65 3.16 2.50 10.05
C TYR A 65 3.91 1.73 8.96
N TRP A 66 4.93 2.35 8.37
CA TRP A 66 5.61 1.83 7.18
C TRP A 66 6.75 0.87 7.49
N ASN A 67 7.68 1.28 8.36
CA ASN A 67 8.88 0.53 8.71
C ASN A 67 9.48 1.08 10.03
N PRO A 68 9.18 0.44 11.17
CA PRO A 68 9.70 0.88 12.48
C PRO A 68 11.23 0.86 12.58
N ALA A 69 11.93 0.07 11.76
CA ALA A 69 13.40 0.03 11.77
C ALA A 69 14.03 1.36 11.34
N LYS A 70 13.30 2.20 10.60
CA LYS A 70 13.74 3.55 10.23
C LYS A 70 13.96 4.45 11.45
N PHE A 71 13.32 4.16 12.59
CA PHE A 71 13.51 4.95 13.81
C PHE A 71 14.93 4.87 14.39
N ALA A 72 15.74 3.89 14.00
CA ALA A 72 17.16 3.85 14.36
C ALA A 72 17.99 4.93 13.63
N PHE A 73 17.49 5.46 12.51
CA PHE A 73 18.16 6.45 11.67
C PHE A 73 17.51 7.84 11.75
N ILE A 74 16.73 8.10 12.81
CA ILE A 74 16.03 9.38 12.98
C ILE A 74 16.93 10.40 13.67
N ASP A 75 17.11 11.57 13.03
CA ASP A 75 18.01 12.61 13.54
C ASP A 75 17.44 13.34 14.76
N SER A 76 16.12 13.50 14.81
CA SER A 76 15.42 14.26 15.86
C SER A 76 15.22 13.43 17.13
N LYS A 77 15.32 14.07 18.30
CA LYS A 77 15.11 13.38 19.60
C LYS A 77 13.68 12.94 19.82
N ALA A 78 12.71 13.69 19.32
CA ALA A 78 11.30 13.38 19.47
C ALA A 78 10.53 13.96 18.28
N GLY A 79 9.38 13.37 17.97
CA GLY A 79 8.47 13.88 16.96
C GLY A 79 7.06 13.38 17.15
N LEU A 80 6.11 14.11 16.57
CA LEU A 80 4.68 13.81 16.60
C LEU A 80 4.17 13.74 15.15
N SER A 81 3.25 12.82 14.88
CA SER A 81 2.47 12.70 13.65
C SER A 81 0.98 12.80 13.97
N LEU A 82 0.25 13.52 13.11
CA LEU A 82 -1.20 13.62 13.15
C LEU A 82 -1.72 13.52 11.71
N GLY A 83 -2.59 12.54 11.45
CA GLY A 83 -3.16 12.28 10.14
C GLY A 83 -4.68 12.17 10.21
N TYR A 84 -5.37 12.74 9.22
CA TYR A 84 -6.82 12.62 9.04
C TYR A 84 -7.11 12.29 7.59
N THR A 85 -7.64 11.09 7.35
CA THR A 85 -7.98 10.60 6.01
C THR A 85 -9.49 10.34 5.94
N PRO A 86 -10.28 11.22 5.30
CA PRO A 86 -11.70 10.95 5.05
C PRO A 86 -11.81 9.81 4.02
N TRP A 87 -12.46 8.71 4.40
CA TRP A 87 -12.61 7.53 3.54
C TRP A 87 -14.04 7.44 3.05
N LEU A 88 -14.24 7.38 1.73
CA LEU A 88 -15.56 7.21 1.12
C LEU A 88 -16.55 8.36 1.38
N SER A 89 -16.05 9.59 1.45
CA SER A 89 -16.83 10.81 1.76
C SER A 89 -18.02 11.09 0.84
N ARG A 90 -18.07 10.46 -0.36
CA ARG A 90 -19.18 10.59 -1.31
C ARG A 90 -20.30 9.57 -1.10
N LEU A 91 -20.05 8.45 -0.42
CA LEU A 91 -21.07 7.43 -0.14
C LEU A 91 -21.60 7.52 1.30
N VAL A 92 -20.74 7.85 2.27
CA VAL A 92 -21.12 8.01 3.68
C VAL A 92 -20.34 9.19 4.26
N SER A 93 -21.04 10.13 4.89
CA SER A 93 -20.45 11.41 5.33
C SER A 93 -19.66 11.33 6.64
N ASP A 94 -19.44 10.13 7.20
CA ASP A 94 -18.98 9.95 8.59
C ASP A 94 -17.97 8.80 8.77
N ILE A 95 -17.28 8.43 7.69
CA ILE A 95 -16.20 7.43 7.72
C ILE A 95 -14.87 8.16 7.54
N ALA A 96 -13.98 8.01 8.53
CA ALA A 96 -12.68 8.64 8.54
C ALA A 96 -11.68 7.79 9.31
N LEU A 97 -10.42 7.86 8.90
CA LEU A 97 -9.29 7.32 9.61
C LEU A 97 -8.53 8.46 10.27
N MET A 98 -8.41 8.40 11.59
CA MET A 98 -7.59 9.30 12.38
C MET A 98 -6.34 8.55 12.84
N HIS A 99 -5.20 9.23 12.78
CA HIS A 99 -3.92 8.70 13.23
C HIS A 99 -3.22 9.73 14.11
N ALA A 100 -2.73 9.27 15.25
CA ALA A 100 -1.85 10.03 16.10
C ALA A 100 -0.65 9.14 16.45
N GLY A 101 0.54 9.64 16.22
CA GLY A 101 1.77 8.89 16.48
C GLY A 101 2.83 9.79 17.08
N GLY A 102 3.77 9.18 17.76
CA GLY A 102 4.92 9.88 18.28
C GLY A 102 6.07 8.91 18.51
N TYR A 103 7.27 9.46 18.50
CA TYR A 103 8.46 8.71 18.85
C TYR A 103 9.36 9.54 19.76
N PHE A 104 10.16 8.83 20.54
CA PHE A 104 11.15 9.40 21.42
C PHE A 104 12.42 8.56 21.36
N ARG A 105 13.54 9.21 21.05
CA ARG A 105 14.86 8.58 20.99
C ARG A 105 15.41 8.42 22.40
N ILE A 106 15.74 7.19 22.78
CA ILE A 106 16.24 6.85 24.12
C ILE A 106 17.72 6.53 23.99
N GLY A 107 18.55 7.13 24.86
CA GLY A 107 19.98 6.81 24.95
C GLY A 107 20.90 7.72 24.13
N ASN A 108 22.19 7.65 24.45
CA ASN A 108 23.26 8.44 23.82
C ASN A 108 23.76 7.82 22.51
N ASP A 109 23.54 6.53 22.28
CA ASP A 109 24.14 5.76 21.17
C ASP A 109 23.40 5.91 19.83
N ASN A 110 22.58 6.95 19.65
CA ASN A 110 21.88 7.33 18.41
C ASN A 110 21.07 6.22 17.69
N THR A 111 20.89 5.03 18.27
CA THR A 111 20.36 3.84 17.59
C THR A 111 19.06 3.30 18.19
N GLN A 112 18.67 3.79 19.37
CA GLN A 112 17.49 3.31 20.09
C GLN A 112 16.39 4.38 20.11
N THR A 113 15.21 4.00 19.64
CA THR A 113 14.05 4.87 19.58
C THR A 113 12.80 4.06 19.91
N ILE A 114 11.94 4.60 20.75
CA ILE A 114 10.61 4.04 21.00
C ILE A 114 9.59 4.85 20.22
N GLY A 115 8.62 4.16 19.64
CA GLY A 115 7.52 4.75 18.89
C GLY A 115 6.20 4.16 19.37
N ALA A 116 5.17 4.99 19.41
CA ALA A 116 3.81 4.57 19.65
C ALA A 116 2.88 5.25 18.65
N SER A 117 1.85 4.54 18.20
CA SER A 117 0.83 5.11 17.33
C SER A 117 -0.55 4.58 17.67
N LEU A 118 -1.52 5.49 17.69
CA LEU A 118 -2.94 5.21 17.80
C LEU A 118 -3.60 5.43 16.44
N ARG A 119 -4.48 4.50 16.07
CA ARG A 119 -5.30 4.59 14.87
C ARG A 119 -6.76 4.38 15.26
N TYR A 120 -7.60 5.29 14.81
CA TYR A 120 -9.03 5.24 15.06
C TYR A 120 -9.76 5.29 13.73
N PHE A 121 -10.58 4.28 13.47
CA PHE A 121 -11.40 4.20 12.27
C PHE A 121 -12.86 4.34 12.70
N THR A 122 -13.53 5.39 12.24
CA THR A 122 -14.98 5.53 12.41
C THR A 122 -15.70 4.86 11.24
N MET A 123 -16.74 4.11 11.57
CA MET A 123 -17.55 3.34 10.61
C MET A 123 -18.82 4.12 10.18
N GLY A 124 -19.04 5.31 10.76
CA GLY A 124 -20.21 6.14 10.53
C GLY A 124 -21.51 5.57 11.11
N LYS A 125 -22.62 6.30 10.94
CA LYS A 125 -23.95 5.82 11.31
C LYS A 125 -24.48 4.83 10.27
N LEU A 126 -24.70 3.59 10.70
CA LEU A 126 -25.48 2.62 9.94
C LEU A 126 -26.96 2.88 10.25
N THR A 127 -27.72 3.31 9.24
CA THR A 127 -29.19 3.28 9.33
C THR A 127 -29.64 1.84 9.19
N THR A 128 -29.88 1.16 10.31
CA THR A 128 -30.56 -0.13 10.28
C THR A 128 -32.01 0.14 9.88
N TRP A 129 -32.38 -0.27 8.67
CA TRP A 129 -33.79 -0.39 8.31
C TRP A 129 -34.33 -1.60 9.07
N ASP A 130 -34.93 -1.37 10.23
CA ASP A 130 -35.75 -2.37 10.90
C ASP A 130 -36.98 -2.62 10.00
N ALA A 131 -37.27 -3.88 9.70
CA ALA A 131 -38.38 -4.30 8.84
C ALA A 131 -39.68 -4.47 9.65
#